data_AF-A0A8A4ZC58-F1
#
_entry.id   AF-A0A8A4ZC58-F1
#
_cell.length_a   1.000
_cell.length_b   1.000
_cell.length_c   1.000
_cell.angle_alpha   90.00
_cell.angle_beta   90.00
_cell.angle_gamma   90.00
#
_symmetry.space_group_name_H-M   'P 1'
#
loop_
_entity.id
_entity.type
_entity.pdbx_description
1 polymer ?
#
loop_
_entity_poly.entity_id
_entity_poly.type
_entity_poly.pdbx_seq_one_letter_code
_entity_poly.pdbx_strand_id
1 'polypeptide(L)'
;MSKADGRGEASSSDTGTSDGQDELAAQLREFARTVQQQPDPHETLVEIVRAAVALVPGCDEASISVVLGRRHVTSEAASGELPAIVDALQEGLGEGP
;
A
#
# COMPACT_ATOMS: atom_id res chain seq x y z
N MET A 1 48.40 17.94 1.84
CA MET A 1 47.19 17.94 0.99
C MET A 1 46.15 17.08 1.69
N SER A 2 45.23 17.69 2.46
CA SER A 2 44.16 16.99 3.18
C SER A 2 42.83 17.33 2.52
N LYS A 3 42.13 16.30 2.02
CA LYS A 3 40.81 16.43 1.40
C LYS A 3 39.78 16.27 2.53
N ALA A 4 39.22 17.40 2.97
CA ALA A 4 38.15 17.40 3.95
C ALA A 4 36.91 16.74 3.35
N ASP A 5 36.41 15.74 4.07
CA ASP A 5 35.25 14.92 3.79
C ASP A 5 33.99 15.78 3.73
N GLY A 6 33.38 15.85 2.54
CA GLY A 6 32.16 16.62 2.29
C GLY A 6 30.91 15.81 2.59
N ARG A 7 30.66 15.50 3.86
CA ARG A 7 29.32 15.11 4.30
C ARG A 7 28.65 16.32 4.93
N GLY A 8 27.61 16.82 4.26
CA GLY A 8 26.77 17.91 4.76
C GLY A 8 26.20 17.56 6.13
N GLU A 9 26.26 18.51 7.05
CA GLU A 9 25.64 18.37 8.36
C GLU A 9 24.11 18.29 8.20
N ALA A 10 23.49 17.42 8.99
CA ALA A 10 22.04 17.34 9.08
C ALA A 10 21.49 18.68 9.61
N SER A 11 20.54 19.28 8.88
CA SER A 11 19.95 20.56 9.27
C SER A 11 19.15 20.39 10.56
N SER A 12 19.34 21.29 11.53
CA SER A 12 18.72 21.27 12.87
C SER A 12 17.21 21.59 12.88
N SER A 13 16.55 21.54 11.73
CA SER A 13 15.16 21.92 11.53
C SER A 13 14.25 20.78 11.06
N ASP A 14 14.72 19.53 11.07
CA ASP A 14 13.92 18.36 10.67
C ASP A 14 13.46 17.49 11.84
N THR A 15 12.81 18.11 12.83
CA THR A 15 12.27 17.41 14.00
C THR A 15 10.85 16.89 13.80
N GLY A 16 10.14 17.29 12.73
CA GLY A 16 8.76 16.86 12.47
C GLY A 16 8.60 15.71 11.46
N THR A 17 9.50 15.62 10.47
CA THR A 17 9.43 14.56 9.43
C THR A 17 9.91 13.21 9.98
N SER A 18 10.90 13.24 10.87
CA SER A 18 11.48 12.05 11.49
C SER A 18 10.45 11.27 12.31
N ASP A 19 9.62 11.95 13.10
CA ASP A 19 8.60 11.31 13.95
C ASP A 19 7.53 10.59 13.12
N GLY A 20 7.04 11.23 12.03
CA GLY A 20 6.06 10.61 11.13
C GLY A 20 6.63 9.45 10.30
N GLN A 21 7.92 9.52 9.94
CA GLN A 21 8.61 8.43 9.24
C GLN A 21 8.83 7.21 10.15
N ASP A 22 9.17 7.45 11.43
CA ASP A 22 9.33 6.38 12.41
C ASP A 22 8.00 5.68 12.73
N GLU A 23 6.90 6.44 12.81
CA GLU A 23 5.56 5.88 13.00
C GLU A 23 5.12 5.01 11.82
N LEU A 24 5.26 5.52 10.58
CA LEU A 24 4.95 4.75 9.38
C LEU A 24 5.84 3.49 9.28
N ALA A 25 7.12 3.60 9.59
CA ALA A 25 8.03 2.47 9.59
C ALA A 25 7.62 1.42 10.64
N ALA A 26 7.14 1.83 11.82
CA ALA A 26 6.61 0.93 12.83
C ALA A 26 5.33 0.21 12.35
N GLN A 27 4.41 0.96 11.73
CA GLN A 27 3.17 0.41 11.17
C GLN A 27 3.44 -0.59 10.03
N LEU A 28 4.37 -0.27 9.11
CA LEU A 28 4.78 -1.17 8.03
C LEU A 28 5.48 -2.44 8.56
N ARG A 29 6.28 -2.34 9.62
CA ARG A 29 6.90 -3.51 10.27
C ARG A 29 5.86 -4.43 10.87
N GLU A 30 4.81 -3.87 11.48
CA GLU A 30 3.73 -4.68 12.03
C GLU A 30 2.91 -5.33 10.92
N PHE A 31 2.52 -4.56 9.91
CA PHE A 31 1.84 -5.08 8.73
C PHE A 31 2.62 -6.23 8.05
N ALA A 32 3.94 -6.07 7.88
CA ALA A 32 4.78 -7.12 7.30
C ALA A 32 4.77 -8.41 8.13
N ARG A 33 4.65 -8.34 9.46
CA ARG A 33 4.49 -9.52 10.33
C ARG A 33 3.11 -10.15 10.16
N THR A 34 2.06 -9.33 10.12
CA THR A 34 0.68 -9.81 9.92
C THR A 34 0.53 -10.56 8.59
N VAL A 35 1.08 -10.02 7.50
CA VAL A 35 1.05 -10.65 6.17
C VAL A 35 1.80 -11.99 6.17
N GLN A 36 2.97 -12.06 6.81
CA GLN A 36 3.76 -13.31 6.89
C GLN A 36 3.06 -14.44 7.64
N GLN A 37 2.08 -14.12 8.48
CA GLN A 37 1.34 -15.09 9.28
C GLN A 37 0.01 -15.53 8.64
N GLN A 38 -0.37 -14.96 7.49
CA GLN A 38 -1.64 -15.31 6.85
C GLN A 38 -1.64 -16.76 6.36
N PRO A 39 -2.75 -17.48 6.55
CA PRO A 39 -2.83 -18.92 6.29
C PRO A 39 -2.86 -19.25 4.80
N ASP A 40 -3.29 -18.32 3.95
CA ASP A 40 -3.41 -18.50 2.52
C ASP A 40 -3.28 -17.17 1.73
N PRO A 41 -3.14 -17.25 0.39
CA PRO A 41 -2.99 -16.06 -0.44
C PRO A 41 -4.18 -15.10 -0.43
N HIS A 42 -5.41 -15.59 -0.29
CA HIS A 42 -6.60 -14.71 -0.29
C HIS A 42 -6.64 -13.88 0.99
N GLU A 43 -6.41 -14.49 2.16
CA GLU A 43 -6.30 -13.75 3.42
C GLU A 43 -5.16 -12.72 3.40
N THR A 44 -4.09 -13.01 2.66
CA THR A 44 -3.02 -12.03 2.40
C THR A 44 -3.54 -10.81 1.63
N LEU A 45 -4.31 -11.00 0.56
CA LEU A 45 -4.88 -9.90 -0.24
C LEU A 45 -5.88 -9.06 0.57
N VAL A 46 -6.72 -9.72 1.37
CA VAL A 46 -7.66 -9.04 2.28
C VAL A 46 -6.91 -8.16 3.27
N GLU A 47 -5.83 -8.66 3.87
CA GLU A 47 -5.03 -7.89 4.82
C GLU A 47 -4.30 -6.72 4.15
N ILE A 48 -3.78 -6.90 2.92
CA ILE A 48 -3.18 -5.80 2.17
C ILE A 48 -4.20 -4.69 1.90
N VAL A 49 -5.42 -5.03 1.47
CA VAL A 49 -6.49 -4.04 1.23
C VAL A 49 -6.83 -3.28 2.50
N ARG A 50 -6.96 -3.96 3.64
CA ARG A 50 -7.20 -3.31 4.94
C ARG A 50 -6.07 -2.35 5.32
N ALA A 51 -4.82 -2.79 5.15
CA ALA A 51 -3.67 -1.94 5.43
C ALA A 51 -3.58 -0.73 4.50
N ALA A 52 -3.95 -0.86 3.23
CA ALA A 52 -3.98 0.28 2.31
C ALA A 52 -4.92 1.38 2.80
N VAL A 53 -6.14 1.01 3.22
CA VAL A 53 -7.12 1.96 3.81
C VAL A 53 -6.59 2.59 5.10
N ALA A 54 -5.91 1.80 5.95
CA ALA A 54 -5.41 2.29 7.23
C ALA A 54 -4.17 3.20 7.11
N LEU A 55 -3.27 2.92 6.15
CA LEU A 55 -1.95 3.54 6.07
C LEU A 55 -1.84 4.66 5.03
N VAL A 56 -2.70 4.67 4.00
CA VAL A 56 -2.65 5.68 2.94
C VAL A 56 -3.55 6.86 3.32
N PRO A 57 -2.99 8.06 3.54
CA PRO A 57 -3.79 9.23 3.91
C PRO A 57 -4.85 9.55 2.85
N GLY A 58 -6.11 9.65 3.28
CA GLY A 58 -7.25 9.93 2.41
C GLY A 58 -7.74 8.74 1.58
N CYS A 59 -7.29 7.52 1.88
CA CYS A 59 -7.87 6.31 1.30
C CYS A 59 -9.10 5.88 2.12
N ASP A 60 -10.28 6.05 1.54
CA ASP A 60 -11.54 5.61 2.16
C ASP A 60 -11.85 4.14 1.82
N GLU A 61 -11.56 3.72 0.58
CA GLU A 61 -11.80 2.37 0.08
C GLU A 61 -10.68 1.93 -0.88
N ALA A 62 -10.45 0.62 -0.98
CA ALA A 62 -9.44 0.00 -1.84
C ALA A 62 -9.86 -1.40 -2.32
N SER A 63 -9.31 -1.83 -3.45
CA SER A 63 -9.37 -3.21 -3.93
C SER A 63 -8.03 -3.66 -4.51
N ILE A 64 -7.88 -4.98 -4.63
CA ILE A 64 -6.87 -5.62 -5.47
C ILE A 64 -7.58 -6.39 -6.57
N SER A 65 -7.27 -6.01 -7.81
CA SER A 65 -7.78 -6.66 -9.02
C SER A 65 -6.70 -7.46 -9.73
N VAL A 66 -7.07 -8.63 -10.25
CA VAL A 66 -6.17 -9.52 -10.99
C VAL A 66 -6.61 -9.63 -12.44
N VAL A 67 -5.64 -9.48 -13.36
CA VAL A 67 -5.86 -9.65 -14.79
C VAL A 67 -5.59 -11.11 -15.19
N LEU A 68 -6.66 -11.86 -15.43
CA LEU A 68 -6.63 -13.22 -15.94
C LEU A 68 -6.63 -13.23 -17.47
N GLY A 69 -5.76 -14.05 -18.06
CA GLY A 69 -5.73 -14.26 -19.52
C GLY A 69 -5.52 -13.00 -20.38
N ARG A 70 -4.97 -11.93 -19.79
CA ARG A 70 -4.79 -10.59 -20.41
C ARG A 70 -6.09 -9.87 -20.81
N ARG A 71 -7.24 -10.35 -20.33
CA ARG A 71 -8.56 -9.87 -20.80
C ARG A 71 -9.61 -9.75 -19.72
N HIS A 72 -9.43 -10.43 -18.59
CA HIS A 72 -10.44 -10.48 -17.54
C HIS A 72 -9.89 -9.94 -16.24
N VAL A 73 -10.36 -8.77 -15.84
CA VAL A 73 -10.10 -8.16 -14.55
C VAL A 73 -11.16 -8.66 -13.57
N THR A 74 -10.73 -9.16 -12.41
CA THR A 74 -11.62 -9.51 -11.31
C THR A 74 -11.07 -8.98 -9.99
N SER A 75 -11.94 -8.43 -9.14
CA SER A 75 -11.58 -8.04 -7.78
C SER A 75 -11.36 -9.29 -6.95
N GLU A 76 -10.12 -9.54 -6.55
CA GLU A 76 -9.77 -10.66 -5.66
C GLU A 76 -9.95 -10.27 -4.18
N ALA A 77 -9.83 -8.99 -3.84
CA ALA A 77 -10.13 -8.46 -2.52
C ALA A 77 -10.62 -7.02 -2.61
N ALA A 78 -11.58 -6.64 -1.76
CA ALA A 78 -12.12 -5.29 -1.70
C ALA A 78 -12.48 -4.91 -0.27
N SER A 79 -12.30 -3.64 0.09
CA SER A 79 -12.67 -3.12 1.43
C SER A 79 -14.18 -2.93 1.58
N GLY A 80 -14.90 -2.81 0.47
CA GLY A 80 -16.32 -2.50 0.40
C GLY A 80 -16.89 -2.69 -1.01
N GLU A 81 -18.16 -2.32 -1.19
CA GLU A 81 -18.88 -2.49 -2.45
C GLU A 81 -18.41 -1.51 -3.54
N LEU A 82 -18.04 -0.28 -3.17
CA LEU A 82 -17.67 0.75 -4.14
C LEU A 82 -16.47 0.34 -5.01
N PRO A 83 -15.30 -0.07 -4.46
CA PRO A 83 -14.16 -0.44 -5.29
C PRO A 83 -14.44 -1.68 -6.15
N ALA A 84 -15.26 -2.63 -5.68
CA ALA A 84 -15.70 -3.77 -6.50
C ALA A 84 -16.57 -3.34 -7.70
N ILE A 85 -17.43 -2.34 -7.53
CA ILE A 85 -18.21 -1.76 -8.64
C ILE A 85 -17.28 -1.05 -9.63
N VAL A 86 -16.29 -0.30 -9.14
CA VAL A 86 -15.32 0.40 -9.99
C VAL A 86 -14.51 -0.58 -10.83
N ASP A 87 -14.00 -1.66 -10.23
CA ASP A 87 -13.29 -2.73 -10.95
C ASP A 87 -14.15 -3.38 -12.04
N ALA A 88 -15.43 -3.62 -11.74
CA ALA A 88 -16.39 -4.18 -12.71
C ALA A 88 -16.68 -3.21 -13.86
N LEU A 89 -16.70 -1.90 -13.60
CA LEU A 89 -16.83 -0.88 -14.64
C LEU A 89 -15.58 -0.82 -15.52
N GLN A 90 -14.39 -0.85 -14.92
CA GLN A 90 -13.11 -0.89 -15.63
C GLN A 90 -13.07 -2.08 -16.58
N GLU A 91 -13.36 -3.30 -16.09
CA GLU A 91 -13.48 -4.50 -16.92
C GLU A 91 -14.50 -4.33 -18.06
N GLY A 92 -15.71 -3.84 -17.74
CA GLY A 92 -16.78 -3.66 -18.73
C GLY A 92 -16.45 -2.64 -19.83
N LEU A 93 -15.61 -1.65 -19.51
CA LEU A 93 -15.13 -0.64 -20.45
C LEU A 93 -13.85 -1.08 -21.17
N GLY A 94 -13.23 -2.18 -20.75
CA GLY A 94 -11.90 -2.58 -21.22
C GLY A 94 -10.79 -1.64 -20.74
N GLU A 95 -11.08 -0.86 -19.70
CA GLU A 95 -10.10 -0.08 -18.95
C GLU A 95 -9.48 -1.02 -17.92
N GLY A 96 -8.15 -1.09 -17.86
CA GLY A 96 -7.50 -1.86 -16.79
C GLY A 96 -7.67 -1.17 -15.44
N PRO A 97 -7.24 -1.83 -14.34
CA PRO A 97 -6.80 -1.09 -13.17
C PRO A 97 -5.75 -0.03 -13.54
#